data_AF-A0A5M8QZM7-F1
#
_entry.id   AF-A0A5M8QZM7-F1
#
_cell.length_a   1.000
_cell.length_b   1.000
_cell.length_c   1.000
_cell.angle_alpha   90.00
_cell.angle_beta   90.00
_cell.angle_gamma   90.00
#
_symmetry.space_group_name_H-M   'P 1'
#
loop_
_entity.id
_entity.type
_entity.pdbx_description
1 polymer ?
#
loop_
_entity_poly.entity_id
_entity_poly.type
_entity_poly.pdbx_seq_one_letter_code
_entity_poly.pdbx_strand_id
1 'polypeptide(L)'
;MLFLFSQNLFAQTTYFHQDFLKAEPYVNPVPDTGQFSHVVQTVPALSYCKFQHGFMDLVRTLQDSATGGIIRAMRASPFKPNPKSLFIQIRLSAENIQSSTVNAAYFYVGENFNPENNSFPGNALMFGKFSLNFAGSAFTVKDLETQLSSKPVKTKMPVVITWILNNSARSFKYKLFSKDAMEYEAFPGSYDLWVNNEPVSRNSKAYPGNSGFSESKLSNFEIRFRNGIGRIRIHDMLIREAVSELNPSDAIVAPNPSSGKIIGLKSVHIDSASLRLVSMNGKEIPFRKQFLSADHFLIFPVKTLASGMYVLFFNGPDRKRKSVRVMVQ
;
A
#
# COMPACT_ATOMS: atom_id res chain seq x y z
N MET A 1 -30.54 -31.65 -10.92
CA MET A 1 -30.54 -30.64 -9.84
C MET A 1 -29.09 -30.29 -9.53
N LEU A 2 -28.54 -29.25 -10.18
CA LEU A 2 -27.14 -28.83 -10.02
C LEU A 2 -27.07 -27.74 -8.94
N PHE A 3 -26.42 -28.02 -7.81
CA PHE A 3 -26.08 -27.02 -6.81
C PHE A 3 -24.88 -26.20 -7.29
N LEU A 4 -25.10 -24.95 -7.66
CA LEU A 4 -24.04 -23.95 -7.82
C LEU A 4 -23.60 -23.50 -6.42
N PHE A 5 -22.52 -24.08 -5.91
CA PHE A 5 -21.83 -23.53 -4.75
C PHE A 5 -21.09 -22.24 -5.18
N SER A 6 -21.63 -21.08 -4.80
CA SER A 6 -20.90 -19.82 -4.86
C SER A 6 -19.80 -19.81 -3.80
N GLN A 7 -18.60 -20.29 -4.14
CA GLN A 7 -17.42 -20.01 -3.34
C GLN A 7 -16.88 -18.63 -3.72
N ASN A 8 -17.29 -17.61 -2.96
CA ASN A 8 -16.61 -16.32 -2.97
C ASN A 8 -15.24 -16.49 -2.29
N LEU A 9 -14.24 -16.89 -3.07
CA LEU A 9 -12.84 -16.74 -2.70
C LEU A 9 -12.52 -15.24 -2.73
N PHE A 10 -12.41 -14.60 -1.56
CA PHE A 10 -12.10 -13.18 -1.45
C PHE A 10 -10.65 -12.93 -1.90
N ALA A 11 -10.46 -12.59 -3.18
CA ALA A 11 -9.24 -11.93 -3.61
C ALA A 11 -9.15 -10.58 -2.88
N GLN A 12 -8.08 -10.38 -2.11
CA GLN A 12 -7.82 -9.09 -1.45
C GLN A 12 -7.71 -8.01 -2.52
N THR A 13 -8.56 -6.98 -2.46
CA THR A 13 -8.55 -5.91 -3.46
C THR A 13 -7.34 -5.01 -3.24
N THR A 14 -6.47 -4.92 -4.24
CA THR A 14 -5.35 -3.97 -4.25
C THR A 14 -5.81 -2.66 -4.87
N TYR A 15 -5.69 -1.57 -4.13
CA TYR A 15 -6.06 -0.23 -4.57
C TYR A 15 -4.87 0.55 -5.14
N PHE A 16 -3.68 0.29 -4.62
CA PHE A 16 -2.44 0.89 -5.10
C PHE A 16 -1.26 -0.04 -4.82
N HIS A 17 -0.39 -0.26 -5.80
CA HIS A 17 0.90 -0.93 -5.61
C HIS A 17 1.97 -0.33 -6.50
N GLN A 18 3.08 0.12 -5.92
CA GLN A 18 4.21 0.64 -6.68
C GLN A 18 5.54 0.25 -6.05
N ASP A 19 6.36 -0.47 -6.82
CA ASP A 19 7.72 -0.91 -6.48
C ASP A 19 8.81 -0.17 -7.27
N PHE A 20 8.40 0.70 -8.21
CA PHE A 20 9.23 1.55 -9.07
C PHE A 20 10.25 0.79 -9.93
N LEU A 21 10.06 -0.52 -10.13
CA LEU A 21 10.96 -1.35 -10.93
C LEU A 21 10.69 -1.24 -12.44
N LYS A 22 9.48 -0.83 -12.82
CA LYS A 22 9.07 -0.71 -14.21
C LYS A 22 9.27 0.70 -14.77
N ALA A 23 9.74 0.80 -16.01
CA ALA A 23 9.68 2.05 -16.76
C ALA A 23 8.25 2.29 -17.30
N GLU A 24 7.36 2.82 -16.46
CA GLU A 24 6.00 3.24 -16.81
C GLU A 24 5.78 4.69 -16.33
N PRO A 25 4.81 5.42 -16.90
CA PRO A 25 4.43 6.70 -16.31
C PRO A 25 3.92 6.42 -14.90
N TYR A 26 4.61 6.93 -13.88
CA TYR A 26 4.24 6.77 -12.48
C TYR A 26 3.10 7.71 -12.05
N VAL A 27 2.68 8.61 -12.93
CA VAL A 27 1.69 9.66 -12.67
C VAL A 27 0.72 9.74 -13.84
N ASN A 28 -0.58 9.68 -13.56
CA ASN A 28 -1.66 9.79 -14.54
C ASN A 28 -2.93 10.33 -13.88
N PRO A 29 -3.59 11.40 -14.37
CA PRO A 29 -4.84 11.91 -13.78
C PRO A 29 -5.99 10.89 -13.70
N VAL A 30 -5.97 9.87 -14.57
CA VAL A 30 -6.86 8.70 -14.53
C VAL A 30 -6.02 7.45 -14.24
N PRO A 31 -5.53 7.30 -13.00
CA PRO A 31 -4.48 6.34 -12.70
C PRO A 31 -5.03 4.92 -12.53
N ASP A 32 -4.28 3.95 -13.03
CA ASP A 32 -4.47 2.53 -12.70
C ASP A 32 -4.01 2.21 -11.25
N THR A 33 -3.87 0.94 -10.89
CA THR A 33 -3.41 0.57 -9.53
C THR A 33 -1.92 0.83 -9.28
N GLY A 34 -1.12 1.11 -10.30
CA GLY A 34 0.30 1.43 -10.17
C GLY A 34 0.60 2.92 -10.05
N GLN A 35 -0.31 3.79 -10.43
CA GLN A 35 0.01 5.19 -10.70
C GLN A 35 -0.42 6.13 -9.57
N PHE A 36 0.36 7.16 -9.28
CA PHE A 36 -0.17 8.34 -8.60
C PHE A 36 -1.11 9.08 -9.55
N SER A 37 -2.13 9.74 -9.00
CA SER A 37 -2.93 10.67 -9.81
C SER A 37 -2.16 11.95 -10.14
N HIS A 38 -1.39 12.45 -9.16
CA HIS A 38 -0.72 13.74 -9.23
C HIS A 38 0.60 13.70 -8.46
N VAL A 39 1.58 14.43 -8.98
CA VAL A 39 2.77 14.86 -8.24
C VAL A 39 2.89 16.37 -8.39
N VAL A 40 2.75 17.09 -7.28
CA VAL A 40 2.76 18.56 -7.24
C VAL A 40 4.07 19.03 -6.62
N GLN A 41 4.72 20.00 -7.25
CA GLN A 41 5.93 20.67 -6.77
C GLN A 41 5.71 22.18 -6.85
N THR A 42 5.70 22.88 -5.72
CA THR A 42 5.38 24.33 -5.74
C THR A 42 6.55 25.18 -6.23
N VAL A 43 7.79 24.77 -5.95
CA VAL A 43 9.01 25.47 -6.40
C VAL A 43 10.08 24.43 -6.78
N PRO A 44 10.23 24.07 -8.07
CA PRO A 44 11.16 23.02 -8.52
C PRO A 44 12.64 23.27 -8.19
N ALA A 45 13.05 24.54 -8.03
CA ALA A 45 14.41 24.89 -7.63
C ALA A 45 14.75 24.49 -6.17
N LEU A 46 13.73 24.39 -5.31
CA LEU A 46 13.90 24.09 -3.88
C LEU A 46 13.53 22.64 -3.54
N SER A 47 12.86 21.95 -4.46
CA SER A 47 12.34 20.62 -4.23
C SER A 47 12.07 19.87 -5.53
N TYR A 48 12.24 18.56 -5.53
CA TYR A 48 11.88 17.73 -6.67
C TYR A 48 11.45 16.33 -6.25
N CYS A 49 10.66 15.69 -7.13
CA CYS A 49 10.33 14.28 -7.09
C CYS A 49 11.00 13.58 -8.28
N LYS A 50 11.67 12.45 -8.04
CA LYS A 50 12.28 11.62 -9.10
C LYS A 50 11.90 10.17 -8.91
N PHE A 51 11.56 9.49 -10.00
CA PHE A 51 11.38 8.04 -10.05
C PHE A 51 12.56 7.43 -10.79
N GLN A 52 13.35 6.61 -10.13
CA GLN A 52 14.55 6.02 -10.72
C GLN A 52 14.99 4.76 -9.95
N HIS A 53 15.53 3.78 -10.66
CA HIS A 53 16.22 2.62 -10.08
C HIS A 53 15.45 1.86 -8.96
N GLY A 54 14.13 1.67 -9.10
CA GLY A 54 13.36 0.95 -8.07
C GLY A 54 12.99 1.78 -6.85
N PHE A 55 12.96 3.12 -6.96
CA PHE A 55 12.43 3.99 -5.90
C PHE A 55 11.87 5.32 -6.41
N MET A 56 11.08 5.97 -5.55
CA MET A 56 10.70 7.38 -5.63
C MET A 56 11.48 8.19 -4.58
N ASP A 57 12.21 9.21 -5.03
CA ASP A 57 12.89 10.18 -4.17
C ASP A 57 12.06 11.47 -4.10
N LEU A 58 11.70 11.89 -2.88
CA LEU A 58 11.17 13.22 -2.56
C LEU A 58 12.29 14.02 -1.91
N VAL A 59 12.78 15.08 -2.56
CA VAL A 59 13.94 15.85 -2.10
C VAL A 59 13.55 17.30 -1.89
N ARG A 60 13.82 17.83 -0.69
CA ARG A 60 13.75 19.25 -0.38
C ARG A 60 15.12 19.74 0.04
N THR A 61 15.63 20.76 -0.65
CA THR A 61 16.98 21.28 -0.41
C THR A 61 16.99 22.54 0.46
N LEU A 62 15.89 23.29 0.48
CA LEU A 62 15.76 24.56 1.20
C LEU A 62 14.31 24.79 1.67
N GLN A 63 14.16 25.64 2.68
CA GLN A 63 12.88 26.19 3.09
C GLN A 63 12.89 27.69 2.84
N ASP A 64 11.99 28.17 1.98
CA ASP A 64 11.93 29.58 1.55
C ASP A 64 10.65 30.28 2.03
N SER A 65 9.57 29.53 2.26
CA SER A 65 8.32 30.06 2.83
C SER A 65 7.40 28.97 3.38
N ALA A 66 6.24 29.33 3.92
CA ALA A 66 5.21 28.39 4.38
C ALA A 66 4.63 27.50 3.26
N THR A 67 4.77 27.91 1.99
CA THR A 67 4.24 27.19 0.81
C THR A 67 5.31 26.83 -0.23
N GLY A 68 6.55 27.30 -0.04
CA GLY A 68 7.69 27.05 -0.93
C GLY A 68 8.24 25.63 -0.82
N GLY A 69 8.60 25.03 -1.97
CA GLY A 69 9.27 23.74 -2.08
C GLY A 69 8.44 22.54 -1.62
N ILE A 70 7.11 22.65 -1.57
CA ILE A 70 6.22 21.56 -1.17
C ILE A 70 6.21 20.50 -2.27
N ILE A 71 6.39 19.24 -1.87
CA ILE A 71 6.16 18.09 -2.73
C ILE A 71 4.92 17.35 -2.23
N ARG A 72 3.99 17.04 -3.13
CA ARG A 72 2.83 16.19 -2.85
C ARG A 72 2.78 15.06 -3.86
N ALA A 73 2.67 13.82 -3.40
CA ALA A 73 2.38 12.65 -4.24
C ALA A 73 1.03 12.09 -3.82
N MET A 74 0.07 12.01 -4.75
CA MET A 74 -1.34 11.86 -4.41
C MET A 74 -2.06 10.80 -5.23
N ARG A 75 -2.94 10.08 -4.55
CA ARG A 75 -4.11 9.38 -5.12
C ARG A 75 -5.36 10.22 -4.80
N ALA A 76 -5.54 11.31 -5.55
CA ALA A 76 -6.69 12.21 -5.52
C ALA A 76 -7.88 11.66 -6.32
N SER A 77 -7.62 10.85 -7.35
CA SER A 77 -8.67 10.06 -8.02
C SER A 77 -9.11 8.94 -7.07
N PRO A 78 -10.38 8.91 -6.62
CA PRO A 78 -10.84 7.99 -5.58
C PRO A 78 -10.62 6.51 -5.93
N PHE A 79 -10.22 5.71 -4.94
CA PHE A 79 -10.19 4.25 -5.06
C PHE A 79 -11.58 3.71 -5.38
N LYS A 80 -11.63 2.69 -6.26
CA LYS A 80 -12.88 2.03 -6.65
C LYS A 80 -12.72 0.52 -6.56
N PRO A 81 -13.65 -0.20 -5.88
CA PRO A 81 -14.73 0.34 -5.03
C PRO A 81 -14.20 1.14 -3.83
N ASN A 82 -15.08 1.89 -3.16
CA ASN A 82 -14.71 2.62 -1.94
C ASN A 82 -14.28 1.61 -0.85
N PRO A 83 -13.04 1.72 -0.33
CA PRO A 83 -12.57 0.80 0.71
C PRO A 83 -13.32 1.02 2.03
N LYS A 84 -13.67 -0.07 2.71
CA LYS A 84 -14.21 -0.01 4.08
C LYS A 84 -13.11 -0.18 5.11
N SER A 85 -12.01 -0.81 4.72
CA SER A 85 -10.81 -0.91 5.53
C SER A 85 -9.57 -0.85 4.62
N LEU A 86 -8.44 -0.44 5.19
CA LEU A 86 -7.17 -0.42 4.46
C LEU A 86 -6.05 -1.07 5.28
N PHE A 87 -5.25 -1.87 4.60
CA PHE A 87 -3.94 -2.34 5.04
C PHE A 87 -2.89 -1.66 4.16
N ILE A 88 -2.25 -0.63 4.71
CA ILE A 88 -1.24 0.16 3.99
C ILE A 88 0.14 -0.27 4.46
N GLN A 89 1.04 -0.53 3.51
CA GLN A 89 2.45 -0.75 3.76
C GLN A 89 3.29 0.19 2.92
N ILE A 90 4.25 0.84 3.58
CA ILE A 90 5.17 1.75 2.93
C ILE A 90 6.58 1.41 3.38
N ARG A 91 7.43 0.99 2.45
CA ARG A 91 8.85 0.80 2.71
C ARG A 91 9.60 2.08 2.35
N LEU A 92 10.13 2.78 3.34
CA LEU A 92 10.82 4.06 3.13
C LEU A 92 12.07 4.21 3.97
N SER A 93 12.91 5.17 3.60
CA SER A 93 14.02 5.68 4.41
C SER A 93 14.07 7.21 4.33
N ALA A 94 14.71 7.83 5.33
CA ALA A 94 15.10 9.24 5.26
C ALA A 94 16.62 9.34 5.12
N GLU A 95 17.09 10.22 4.24
CA GLU A 95 18.50 10.41 3.91
C GLU A 95 18.82 11.91 3.90
N ASN A 96 20.09 12.26 4.12
CA ASN A 96 20.61 13.63 3.98
C ASN A 96 19.74 14.68 4.73
N ILE A 97 19.27 14.34 5.92
CA ILE A 97 18.52 15.26 6.78
C ILE A 97 19.45 16.40 7.15
N GLN A 98 19.05 17.64 6.83
CA GLN A 98 19.89 18.82 7.05
C GLN A 98 19.63 19.47 8.42
N SER A 99 18.43 19.33 8.95
CA SER A 99 18.03 19.90 10.23
C SER A 99 16.97 19.06 10.92
N SER A 100 16.91 19.17 12.26
CA SER A 100 15.83 18.56 13.04
C SER A 100 14.54 19.31 12.76
N THR A 101 13.45 18.58 12.53
CA THR A 101 12.16 19.18 12.19
C THR A 101 11.03 18.26 12.60
N VAL A 102 10.08 18.81 13.36
CA VAL A 102 8.83 18.11 13.70
C VAL A 102 7.89 18.17 12.51
N ASN A 103 7.26 17.04 12.20
CA ASN A 103 6.36 16.86 11.08
C ASN A 103 6.99 17.28 9.73
N ALA A 104 8.21 16.79 9.48
CA ALA A 104 8.95 17.01 8.26
C ALA A 104 8.12 16.66 7.01
N ALA A 105 7.48 15.49 7.04
CA ALA A 105 6.53 15.03 6.03
C ALA A 105 5.28 14.44 6.68
N TYR A 106 4.19 14.40 5.94
CA TYR A 106 2.88 13.94 6.37
C TYR A 106 2.34 12.89 5.42
N PHE A 107 1.55 11.98 5.98
CA PHE A 107 0.84 10.94 5.27
C PHE A 107 -0.62 11.01 5.66
N TYR A 108 -1.50 11.09 4.67
CA TYR A 108 -2.93 11.28 4.87
C TYR A 108 -3.71 10.18 4.15
N VAL A 109 -4.77 9.72 4.81
CA VAL A 109 -5.88 8.99 4.18
C VAL A 109 -7.16 9.75 4.44
N GLY A 110 -7.99 9.86 3.42
CA GLY A 110 -9.20 10.68 3.48
C GLY A 110 -10.05 10.56 2.23
N GLU A 111 -10.79 11.62 1.95
CA GLU A 111 -11.60 11.77 0.75
C GLU A 111 -11.48 13.18 0.18
N ASN A 112 -11.77 13.34 -1.12
CA ASN A 112 -11.84 14.62 -1.82
C ASN A 112 -10.57 15.47 -1.68
N PHE A 113 -9.38 14.84 -1.68
CA PHE A 113 -8.12 15.56 -1.66
C PHE A 113 -7.94 16.36 -2.95
N ASN A 114 -7.85 17.68 -2.83
CA ASN A 114 -7.73 18.59 -3.96
C ASN A 114 -6.25 18.74 -4.39
N PRO A 115 -5.87 18.32 -5.62
CA PRO A 115 -4.50 18.47 -6.10
C PRO A 115 -4.11 19.93 -6.33
N GLU A 116 -5.07 20.82 -6.60
CA GLU A 116 -4.85 22.25 -6.88
C GLU A 116 -4.69 23.09 -5.61
N ASN A 117 -5.04 22.56 -4.43
CA ASN A 117 -4.91 23.28 -3.16
C ASN A 117 -3.69 22.82 -2.35
N ASN A 118 -2.68 23.69 -2.25
CA ASN A 118 -1.45 23.42 -1.49
C ASN A 118 -1.59 23.55 0.03
N SER A 119 -2.75 23.99 0.54
CA SER A 119 -3.07 24.02 1.97
C SER A 119 -3.23 22.60 2.52
N PHE A 120 -3.10 22.43 3.83
CA PHE A 120 -3.36 21.12 4.46
C PHE A 120 -4.79 20.65 4.17
N PRO A 121 -5.02 19.34 3.96
CA PRO A 121 -6.38 18.82 3.91
C PRO A 121 -7.11 19.19 5.20
N GLY A 122 -8.35 19.69 5.08
CA GLY A 122 -9.18 19.98 6.24
C GLY A 122 -9.46 18.72 7.04
N ASN A 123 -9.58 18.84 8.37
CA ASN A 123 -9.89 17.70 9.26
C ASN A 123 -11.14 16.93 8.82
N ALA A 124 -12.17 17.61 8.32
CA ALA A 124 -13.39 17.01 7.79
C ALA A 124 -13.16 16.02 6.64
N LEU A 125 -12.06 16.16 5.89
CA LEU A 125 -11.72 15.30 4.76
C LEU A 125 -10.88 14.09 5.16
N MET A 126 -10.32 14.08 6.37
CA MET A 126 -9.36 13.06 6.78
C MET A 126 -10.03 11.94 7.57
N PHE A 127 -9.58 10.70 7.33
CA PHE A 127 -9.78 9.57 8.22
C PHE A 127 -8.67 9.49 9.26
N GLY A 128 -7.41 9.58 8.83
CA GLY A 128 -6.25 9.44 9.69
C GLY A 128 -5.03 10.12 9.10
N LYS A 129 -4.03 10.34 9.96
CA LYS A 129 -2.78 11.00 9.56
C LYS A 129 -1.62 10.63 10.48
N PHE A 130 -0.44 10.50 9.89
CA PHE A 130 0.81 10.41 10.64
C PHE A 130 1.87 11.30 9.99
N SER A 131 2.97 11.53 10.70
CA SER A 131 4.10 12.33 10.19
C SER A 131 5.43 11.64 10.39
N LEU A 132 6.45 12.11 9.66
CA LEU A 132 7.85 11.84 9.97
C LEU A 132 8.44 13.04 10.70
N ASN A 133 9.17 12.81 11.78
CA ASN A 133 10.05 13.82 12.38
C ASN A 133 11.48 13.55 11.95
N PHE A 134 12.23 14.60 11.64
CA PHE A 134 13.66 14.54 11.37
C PHE A 134 14.44 14.93 12.63
N ALA A 135 15.52 14.20 12.91
CA ALA A 135 16.37 14.36 14.09
C ALA A 135 17.86 14.20 13.72
N GLY A 136 18.34 14.98 12.74
CA GLY A 136 19.74 14.99 12.27
C GLY A 136 20.19 13.65 11.66
N SER A 137 20.62 12.70 12.48
CA SER A 137 21.07 11.37 12.05
C SER A 137 19.99 10.29 12.13
N ALA A 138 18.77 10.66 12.53
CA ALA A 138 17.64 9.75 12.65
C ALA A 138 16.32 10.40 12.23
N PHE A 139 15.27 9.58 12.11
CA PHE A 139 13.90 10.02 11.97
C PHE A 139 12.98 9.16 12.84
N THR A 140 11.79 9.68 13.18
CA THR A 140 10.73 8.92 13.85
C THR A 140 9.42 9.02 13.07
N VAL A 141 8.56 8.02 13.22
CA VAL A 141 7.18 8.06 12.74
C VAL A 141 6.30 8.47 13.90
N LYS A 142 5.51 9.53 13.73
CA LYS A 142 4.65 10.09 14.78
C LYS A 142 3.18 9.92 14.39
N ASP A 143 2.41 9.32 15.29
CA ASP A 143 0.96 9.36 15.21
C ASP A 143 0.46 10.75 15.61
N LEU A 144 -0.32 11.39 14.74
CA LEU A 144 -0.76 12.77 14.98
C LEU A 144 -2.05 12.86 15.79
N GLU A 145 -2.74 11.74 16.03
CA GLU A 145 -3.88 11.72 16.95
C GLU A 145 -3.38 11.58 18.40
N THR A 146 -2.59 10.55 18.69
CA THR A 146 -2.09 10.27 20.05
C THR A 146 -0.82 11.03 20.43
N GLN A 147 -0.15 11.68 19.45
CA GLN A 147 1.17 12.32 19.59
C GLN A 147 2.34 11.37 19.88
N LEU A 148 2.10 10.05 19.97
CA LEU A 148 3.14 9.05 20.19
C LEU A 148 4.07 8.93 18.99
N SER A 149 5.33 8.61 19.25
CA SER A 149 6.36 8.44 18.22
C SER A 149 7.03 7.08 18.32
N SER A 150 7.44 6.53 17.18
CA SER A 150 8.26 5.33 17.11
C SER A 150 9.62 5.54 17.78
N LYS A 151 10.34 4.43 18.02
CA LYS A 151 11.78 4.48 18.29
C LYS A 151 12.50 5.21 17.13
N PRO A 152 13.59 5.97 17.40
CA PRO A 152 14.39 6.58 16.35
C PRO A 152 14.98 5.56 15.39
N VAL A 153 14.87 5.85 14.10
CA VAL A 153 15.42 5.07 13.00
C VAL A 153 16.59 5.83 12.39
N LYS A 154 17.76 5.21 12.30
CA LYS A 154 18.94 5.84 11.68
C LYS A 154 18.67 6.21 10.21
N THR A 155 19.21 7.32 9.75
CA THR A 155 19.13 7.70 8.32
C THR A 155 19.67 6.59 7.42
N LYS A 156 19.17 6.51 6.17
CA LYS A 156 19.47 5.48 5.15
C LYS A 156 19.01 4.06 5.49
N MET A 157 18.55 3.79 6.72
CA MET A 157 17.96 2.50 7.06
C MET A 157 16.51 2.45 6.59
N PRO A 158 16.13 1.53 5.67
CA PRO A 158 14.74 1.36 5.29
C PRO A 158 13.93 0.76 6.42
N VAL A 159 12.69 1.23 6.58
CA VAL A 159 11.70 0.68 7.50
C VAL A 159 10.40 0.41 6.76
N VAL A 160 9.60 -0.50 7.30
CA VAL A 160 8.25 -0.77 6.83
C VAL A 160 7.28 -0.11 7.81
N ILE A 161 6.58 0.92 7.34
CA ILE A 161 5.42 1.47 8.03
C ILE A 161 4.22 0.60 7.66
N THR A 162 3.51 0.09 8.65
CA THR A 162 2.22 -0.59 8.44
C THR A 162 1.12 0.22 9.11
N TRP A 163 0.09 0.57 8.34
CA TRP A 163 -1.01 1.40 8.80
C TRP A 163 -2.33 0.72 8.48
N ILE A 164 -3.09 0.37 9.51
CA ILE A 164 -4.35 -0.38 9.43
C ILE A 164 -5.49 0.56 9.75
N LEU A 165 -6.43 0.76 8.83
CA LEU A 165 -7.52 1.71 8.97
C LEU A 165 -8.86 0.98 8.88
N ASN A 166 -9.78 1.24 9.81
CA ASN A 166 -11.10 0.62 9.83
C ASN A 166 -12.22 1.67 9.78
N ASN A 167 -12.75 1.89 8.59
CA ASN A 167 -13.91 2.75 8.38
C ASN A 167 -15.25 1.98 8.38
N SER A 168 -15.24 0.71 8.74
CA SER A 168 -16.45 -0.10 8.80
C SER A 168 -17.10 -0.01 10.18
N ALA A 169 -18.37 -0.41 10.28
CA ALA A 169 -19.10 -0.50 11.54
C ALA A 169 -18.71 -1.74 12.38
N ARG A 170 -17.81 -2.59 11.89
CA ARG A 170 -17.43 -3.86 12.56
C ARG A 170 -15.92 -3.89 12.78
N SER A 171 -15.49 -4.49 13.87
CA SER A 171 -14.07 -4.83 14.01
C SER A 171 -13.67 -5.84 12.94
N PHE A 172 -12.39 -5.82 12.57
CA PHE A 172 -11.78 -6.93 11.82
C PHE A 172 -10.45 -7.29 12.45
N LYS A 173 -10.04 -8.54 12.24
CA LYS A 173 -8.76 -9.02 12.72
C LYS A 173 -7.70 -8.93 11.62
N TYR A 174 -6.45 -8.70 12.00
CA TYR A 174 -5.34 -8.65 11.07
C TYR A 174 -4.07 -9.22 11.70
N LYS A 175 -3.14 -9.63 10.83
CA LYS A 175 -1.81 -10.11 11.23
C LYS A 175 -0.76 -9.25 10.54
N LEU A 176 0.33 -8.99 11.26
CA LEU A 176 1.52 -8.39 10.68
C LEU A 176 2.31 -9.44 9.90
N PHE A 177 3.24 -9.01 9.05
CA PHE A 177 4.10 -9.93 8.30
C PHE A 177 5.22 -10.44 9.22
N SER A 178 4.89 -11.36 10.12
CA SER A 178 5.85 -12.24 10.78
C SER A 178 5.30 -13.67 10.83
N LYS A 179 6.21 -14.65 10.79
CA LYS A 179 5.87 -16.09 10.75
C LYS A 179 5.05 -16.53 11.98
N ASP A 180 5.23 -15.83 13.09
CA ASP A 180 4.58 -16.07 14.38
C ASP A 180 3.69 -14.88 14.81
N ALA A 181 3.16 -14.12 13.83
CA ALA A 181 2.43 -12.89 14.14
C ALA A 181 1.17 -13.16 14.97
N MET A 182 1.15 -12.57 16.17
CA MET A 182 -0.06 -12.44 16.97
C MET A 182 -1.16 -11.79 16.11
N GLU A 183 -2.39 -12.25 16.31
CA GLU A 183 -3.56 -11.62 15.71
C GLU A 183 -3.92 -10.36 16.49
N TYR A 184 -4.18 -9.28 15.76
CA TYR A 184 -4.60 -7.99 16.29
C TYR A 184 -6.01 -7.68 15.80
N GLU A 185 -6.68 -6.76 16.48
CA GLU A 185 -8.04 -6.32 16.13
C GLU A 185 -8.01 -4.82 15.85
N ALA A 186 -8.58 -4.41 14.72
CA ALA A 186 -8.81 -3.02 14.38
C ALA A 186 -10.28 -2.68 14.67
N PHE A 187 -10.53 -1.77 15.61
CA PHE A 187 -11.90 -1.37 16.00
C PHE A 187 -12.56 -0.45 14.96
N PRO A 188 -13.90 -0.40 14.90
CA PRO A 188 -14.64 0.56 14.08
C PRO A 188 -14.20 2.01 14.33
N GLY A 189 -13.97 2.77 13.26
CA GLY A 189 -13.63 4.19 13.36
C GLY A 189 -12.27 4.45 14.02
N SER A 190 -11.33 3.49 13.92
CA SER A 190 -9.98 3.63 14.44
C SER A 190 -8.92 3.26 13.41
N TYR A 191 -7.67 3.50 13.76
CA TYR A 191 -6.53 2.98 13.05
C TYR A 191 -5.37 2.59 13.97
N ASP A 192 -4.51 1.72 13.46
CA ASP A 192 -3.30 1.25 14.14
C ASP A 192 -2.08 1.56 13.27
N LEU A 193 -1.02 2.05 13.89
CA LEU A 193 0.20 2.47 13.21
C LEU A 193 1.41 1.71 13.78
N TRP A 194 2.19 1.12 12.88
CA TRP A 194 3.33 0.27 13.21
C TRP A 194 4.56 0.66 12.39
N VAL A 195 5.74 0.46 12.98
CA VAL A 195 7.04 0.59 12.30
C VAL A 195 7.84 -0.69 12.55
N ASN A 196 8.20 -1.41 11.49
CA ASN A 196 8.91 -2.69 11.58
C ASN A 196 8.24 -3.69 12.54
N ASN A 197 6.91 -3.76 12.50
CA ASN A 197 6.07 -4.56 13.39
C ASN A 197 6.07 -4.16 14.87
N GLU A 198 6.72 -3.05 15.24
CA GLU A 198 6.59 -2.44 16.57
C GLU A 198 5.45 -1.41 16.55
N PRO A 199 4.53 -1.40 17.54
CA PRO A 199 3.44 -0.45 17.55
C PRO A 199 3.95 0.96 17.85
N VAL A 200 3.51 1.93 17.07
CA VAL A 200 3.60 3.35 17.40
C VAL A 200 2.38 3.75 18.21
N SER A 201 1.20 3.42 17.69
CA SER A 201 -0.08 3.59 18.35
C SER A 201 -1.05 2.50 17.89
N ARG A 202 -2.00 2.15 18.76
CA ARG A 202 -3.10 1.24 18.46
C ARG A 202 -4.40 1.89 18.90
N ASN A 203 -5.46 1.62 18.15
CA ASN A 203 -6.80 2.17 18.38
C ASN A 203 -6.80 3.70 18.42
N SER A 204 -5.93 4.33 17.62
CA SER A 204 -5.96 5.78 17.45
C SER A 204 -7.33 6.15 16.87
N LYS A 205 -7.97 7.18 17.44
CA LYS A 205 -9.27 7.67 16.97
C LYS A 205 -9.12 8.15 15.52
N ALA A 206 -9.92 7.62 14.62
CA ALA A 206 -10.02 8.19 13.28
C ALA A 206 -10.83 9.50 13.34
N TYR A 207 -10.98 10.18 12.21
CA TYR A 207 -11.81 11.39 12.11
C TYR A 207 -11.30 12.54 12.99
N PRO A 208 -10.10 13.08 12.72
CA PRO A 208 -9.49 14.11 13.55
C PRO A 208 -10.41 15.34 13.64
N GLY A 209 -10.40 16.00 14.80
CA GLY A 209 -11.18 17.22 15.02
C GLY A 209 -12.69 17.04 14.90
N ASN A 210 -13.21 15.85 15.26
CA ASN A 210 -14.64 15.50 15.21
C ASN A 210 -15.24 15.47 13.80
N SER A 211 -14.43 15.07 12.81
CA SER A 211 -14.92 14.82 11.45
C SER A 211 -16.06 13.78 11.45
N GLY A 212 -17.06 13.96 10.59
CA GLY A 212 -18.20 13.05 10.49
C GLY A 212 -17.88 11.81 9.66
N PHE A 213 -18.58 10.71 9.96
CA PHE A 213 -18.51 9.47 9.19
C PHE A 213 -18.80 9.72 7.70
N SER A 214 -18.05 9.06 6.82
CA SER A 214 -18.33 9.00 5.39
C SER A 214 -17.91 7.64 4.83
N GLU A 215 -18.73 7.04 3.97
CA GLU A 215 -18.41 5.77 3.32
C GLU A 215 -17.20 5.88 2.39
N SER A 216 -16.91 7.06 1.84
CA SER A 216 -15.75 7.31 0.97
C SER A 216 -14.51 7.78 1.72
N LYS A 217 -14.51 7.82 3.07
CA LYS A 217 -13.42 8.42 3.86
C LYS A 217 -12.04 7.74 3.68
N LEU A 218 -11.97 6.55 3.11
CA LEU A 218 -10.72 5.85 2.79
C LEU A 218 -10.34 5.88 1.30
N SER A 219 -11.00 6.71 0.48
CA SER A 219 -10.88 6.66 -0.98
C SER A 219 -9.66 7.40 -1.55
N ASN A 220 -8.98 8.24 -0.76
CA ASN A 220 -7.83 9.03 -1.20
C ASN A 220 -6.62 8.85 -0.28
N PHE A 221 -5.44 9.08 -0.86
CA PHE A 221 -4.17 9.01 -0.15
C PHE A 221 -3.24 10.15 -0.61
N GLU A 222 -2.50 10.75 0.32
CA GLU A 222 -1.53 11.82 0.02
C GLU A 222 -0.27 11.66 0.88
N ILE A 223 0.89 11.77 0.23
CA ILE A 223 2.19 12.04 0.88
C ILE A 223 2.52 13.49 0.64
N ARG A 224 2.88 14.21 1.70
CA ARG A 224 3.23 15.63 1.64
C ARG A 224 4.55 15.90 2.35
N PHE A 225 5.57 16.28 1.59
CA PHE A 225 6.84 16.73 2.14
C PHE A 225 6.86 18.26 2.21
N ARG A 226 6.74 18.81 3.42
CA ARG A 226 6.49 20.26 3.62
C ARG A 226 7.47 20.97 4.54
N ASN A 227 7.77 20.43 5.71
CA ASN A 227 8.51 21.19 6.72
C ASN A 227 10.00 20.80 6.75
N GLY A 228 10.33 19.53 6.48
CA GLY A 228 11.70 19.06 6.61
C GLY A 228 12.57 19.39 5.39
N ILE A 229 13.87 19.37 5.62
CA ILE A 229 14.90 19.53 4.58
C ILE A 229 15.75 18.25 4.56
N GLY A 230 15.84 17.64 3.38
CA GLY A 230 16.51 16.35 3.18
C GLY A 230 15.84 15.53 2.08
N ARG A 231 16.01 14.21 2.14
CA ARG A 231 15.43 13.25 1.20
C ARG A 231 14.58 12.22 1.93
N ILE A 232 13.40 11.94 1.41
CA ILE A 232 12.61 10.76 1.73
C ILE A 232 12.63 9.86 0.50
N ARG A 233 13.11 8.63 0.68
CA ARG A 233 13.14 7.61 -0.37
C ARG A 233 12.06 6.58 -0.09
N ILE A 234 11.19 6.34 -1.06
CA ILE A 234 10.13 5.34 -0.98
C ILE A 234 10.49 4.22 -1.95
N HIS A 235 10.66 3.02 -1.40
CA HIS A 235 11.09 1.83 -2.13
C HIS A 235 9.90 1.02 -2.63
N ASP A 236 8.84 0.93 -1.84
CA ASP A 236 7.65 0.16 -2.18
C ASP A 236 6.45 0.72 -1.40
N MET A 237 5.28 0.65 -2.02
CA MET A 237 4.02 1.05 -1.43
C MET A 237 2.91 0.13 -1.85
N LEU A 238 2.18 -0.43 -0.88
CA LEU A 238 1.03 -1.30 -1.13
C LEU A 238 -0.16 -0.83 -0.27
N ILE A 239 -1.28 -0.53 -0.92
CA ILE A 239 -2.57 -0.19 -0.31
C ILE A 239 -3.59 -1.22 -0.80
N ARG A 240 -4.21 -1.93 0.13
CA ARG A 240 -5.19 -2.98 -0.16
C ARG A 240 -6.27 -3.04 0.91
N GLU A 241 -7.39 -3.67 0.61
CA GLU A 241 -8.47 -3.90 1.59
C GLU A 241 -7.92 -4.67 2.79
N ALA A 242 -8.23 -4.26 4.02
CA ALA A 242 -7.90 -5.06 5.19
C ALA A 242 -9.02 -6.09 5.42
N VAL A 243 -8.81 -7.32 4.96
CA VAL A 243 -9.75 -8.42 5.20
C VAL A 243 -9.41 -9.11 6.52
N SER A 244 -10.45 -9.35 7.32
CA SER A 244 -10.41 -10.34 8.40
C SER A 244 -10.18 -11.69 7.74
N GLU A 245 -9.01 -12.26 7.98
CA GLU A 245 -8.58 -13.55 7.44
C GLU A 245 -8.41 -13.56 5.91
N LEU A 246 -7.15 -13.60 5.46
CA LEU A 246 -6.84 -14.63 4.48
C LEU A 246 -6.86 -15.93 5.27
N ASN A 247 -7.76 -16.87 4.98
CA ASN A 247 -7.54 -18.20 5.53
C ASN A 247 -6.13 -18.60 5.07
N PRO A 248 -5.30 -19.24 5.90
CA PRO A 248 -4.01 -19.76 5.45
C PRO A 248 -4.15 -20.68 4.22
N SER A 249 -5.34 -21.27 4.05
CA SER A 249 -5.70 -22.07 2.89
C SER A 249 -6.09 -21.26 1.64
N ASP A 250 -6.34 -19.96 1.75
CA ASP A 250 -6.70 -19.09 0.64
C ASP A 250 -5.42 -18.65 -0.09
N ALA A 251 -5.37 -18.98 -1.39
CA ALA A 251 -4.26 -18.56 -2.21
C ALA A 251 -4.36 -17.11 -2.61
N ILE A 252 -3.23 -16.43 -2.53
CA ILE A 252 -3.07 -15.03 -2.86
C ILE A 252 -2.16 -14.94 -4.07
N VAL A 253 -2.53 -14.11 -5.03
CA VAL A 253 -1.63 -13.66 -6.08
C VAL A 253 -1.04 -12.33 -5.65
N ALA A 254 0.26 -12.29 -5.39
CA ALA A 254 0.95 -11.10 -4.94
C ALA A 254 2.37 -11.04 -5.52
N PRO A 255 2.73 -9.93 -6.19
CA PRO A 255 1.85 -8.86 -6.64
C PRO A 255 0.86 -9.36 -7.71
N ASN A 256 -0.32 -8.71 -7.82
CA ASN A 256 -1.20 -8.93 -8.98
C ASN A 256 -0.43 -8.49 -10.24
N PRO A 257 -0.17 -9.38 -11.20
CA PRO A 257 0.91 -9.20 -12.16
C PRO A 257 0.56 -8.19 -13.24
N SER A 258 0.93 -6.93 -13.02
CA SER A 258 0.75 -5.84 -13.98
C SER A 258 1.64 -5.96 -15.23
N SER A 259 2.56 -6.94 -15.33
CA SER A 259 3.45 -7.10 -16.51
C SER A 259 3.11 -8.32 -17.36
N GLY A 260 2.29 -9.24 -16.85
CA GLY A 260 2.05 -10.53 -17.50
C GLY A 260 3.29 -11.44 -17.60
N LYS A 261 4.45 -11.06 -17.04
CA LYS A 261 5.71 -11.83 -17.14
C LYS A 261 5.97 -12.74 -15.95
N ILE A 262 5.52 -12.33 -14.76
CA ILE A 262 5.75 -13.04 -13.51
C ILE A 262 4.48 -12.95 -12.69
N ILE A 263 4.01 -14.07 -12.15
CA ILE A 263 2.90 -14.16 -11.22
C ILE A 263 3.46 -14.73 -9.91
N GLY A 264 3.35 -13.99 -8.81
CA GLY A 264 3.66 -14.52 -7.49
C GLY A 264 2.42 -15.19 -6.90
N LEU A 265 2.55 -16.45 -6.49
CA LEU A 265 1.48 -17.22 -5.83
C LEU A 265 1.94 -17.59 -4.42
N LYS A 266 1.16 -17.18 -3.42
CA LYS A 266 1.36 -17.56 -2.02
C LYS A 266 0.16 -18.32 -1.49
N SER A 267 0.35 -19.55 -1.03
CA SER A 267 -0.69 -20.36 -0.37
C SER A 267 -0.05 -21.48 0.43
N VAL A 268 -0.67 -21.85 1.55
CA VAL A 268 -0.19 -22.96 2.39
C VAL A 268 -0.33 -24.29 1.65
N HIS A 269 0.76 -25.05 1.55
CA HIS A 269 0.81 -26.41 0.97
C HIS A 269 0.21 -26.53 -0.44
N ILE A 270 0.80 -25.82 -1.42
CA ILE A 270 0.43 -25.98 -2.83
C ILE A 270 1.06 -27.27 -3.39
N ASP A 271 0.23 -28.15 -3.95
CA ASP A 271 0.75 -29.19 -4.83
C ASP A 271 1.23 -28.53 -6.14
N SER A 272 2.54 -28.33 -6.24
CA SER A 272 3.12 -27.64 -7.39
C SER A 272 2.82 -28.33 -8.71
N ALA A 273 2.58 -29.65 -8.73
CA ALA A 273 2.30 -30.40 -9.96
C ALA A 273 0.89 -30.11 -10.51
N SER A 274 -0.01 -29.63 -9.65
CA SER A 274 -1.39 -29.30 -10.00
C SER A 274 -1.59 -27.89 -10.60
N LEU A 275 -0.54 -27.05 -10.60
CA LEU A 275 -0.63 -25.67 -11.07
C LEU A 275 -1.02 -25.63 -12.55
N ARG A 276 -2.06 -24.88 -12.89
CA ARG A 276 -2.50 -24.62 -14.27
C ARG A 276 -2.94 -23.18 -14.44
N LEU A 277 -2.42 -22.50 -15.45
CA LEU A 277 -2.80 -21.13 -15.80
C LEU A 277 -3.70 -21.17 -17.03
N VAL A 278 -4.86 -20.53 -16.98
CA VAL A 278 -5.86 -20.58 -18.05
C VAL A 278 -6.37 -19.17 -18.32
N SER A 279 -6.57 -18.80 -19.59
CA SER A 279 -7.24 -17.54 -19.95
C SER A 279 -8.76 -17.64 -19.83
N MET A 280 -9.48 -16.51 -19.89
CA MET A 280 -10.96 -16.50 -19.77
C MET A 280 -11.70 -17.33 -20.82
N ASN A 281 -11.08 -17.58 -21.99
CA ASN A 281 -11.63 -18.45 -23.02
C ASN A 281 -11.32 -19.94 -22.80
N GLY A 282 -10.75 -20.32 -21.65
CA GLY A 282 -10.44 -21.70 -21.30
C GLY A 282 -9.12 -22.24 -21.88
N LYS A 283 -8.34 -21.41 -22.61
CA LYS A 283 -7.04 -21.85 -23.16
C LYS A 283 -5.97 -21.92 -22.07
N GLU A 284 -5.33 -23.08 -21.96
CA GLU A 284 -4.20 -23.29 -21.05
C GLU A 284 -2.96 -22.53 -21.54
N ILE A 285 -2.30 -21.83 -20.62
CA ILE A 285 -1.11 -21.04 -20.88
C ILE A 285 0.10 -21.76 -20.29
N PRO A 286 1.10 -22.15 -21.11
CA PRO A 286 2.29 -22.80 -20.59
C PRO A 286 3.14 -21.82 -19.78
N PHE A 287 3.73 -22.30 -18.69
CA PHE A 287 4.62 -21.53 -17.82
C PHE A 287 5.71 -22.40 -17.21
N ARG A 288 6.76 -21.74 -16.71
CA ARG A 288 7.75 -22.33 -15.81
C ARG A 288 7.45 -21.90 -14.39
N LYS A 289 7.76 -22.73 -13.40
CA LYS A 289 7.61 -22.40 -11.98
C LYS A 289 8.96 -22.39 -11.29
N GLN A 290 9.15 -21.47 -10.36
CA GLN A 290 10.29 -21.42 -9.45
C GLN A 290 9.78 -21.46 -8.02
N PHE A 291 10.35 -22.34 -7.22
CA PHE A 291 10.06 -22.45 -5.80
C PHE A 291 10.89 -21.43 -5.02
N LEU A 292 10.24 -20.60 -4.21
CA LEU A 292 10.93 -19.70 -3.29
C LEU A 292 10.90 -20.25 -1.86
N SER A 293 9.78 -20.84 -1.46
CA SER A 293 9.60 -21.52 -0.17
C SER A 293 8.38 -22.45 -0.23
N ALA A 294 8.13 -23.21 0.85
CA ALA A 294 7.01 -24.15 0.99
C ALA A 294 5.65 -23.59 0.52
N ASP A 295 5.43 -22.29 0.73
CA ASP A 295 4.14 -21.64 0.50
C ASP A 295 4.23 -20.53 -0.56
N HIS A 296 5.34 -20.42 -1.31
CA HIS A 296 5.55 -19.34 -2.27
C HIS A 296 6.19 -19.81 -3.58
N PHE A 297 5.51 -19.52 -4.68
CA PHE A 297 5.90 -19.85 -6.04
C PHE A 297 5.94 -18.61 -6.91
N LEU A 298 6.93 -18.55 -7.79
CA LEU A 298 6.91 -17.66 -8.95
C LEU A 298 6.53 -18.46 -10.19
N ILE A 299 5.63 -17.91 -10.98
CA ILE A 299 5.16 -18.47 -12.23
C ILE A 299 5.58 -17.55 -13.37
N PHE A 300 6.25 -18.11 -14.36
CA PHE A 300 6.79 -17.44 -15.53
C PHE A 300 6.11 -17.97 -16.78
N PRO A 301 5.03 -17.33 -17.25
CA PRO A 301 4.43 -17.63 -18.54
C PRO A 301 5.49 -17.71 -19.64
N VAL A 302 5.43 -18.73 -20.51
CA VAL A 302 6.40 -18.91 -21.60
C VAL A 302 6.36 -17.72 -22.58
N LYS A 303 5.19 -17.08 -22.70
CA LYS A 303 5.00 -15.81 -23.39
C LYS A 303 4.39 -14.81 -22.41
N THR A 304 4.79 -13.55 -22.51
CA THR A 304 4.15 -12.45 -21.79
C THR A 304 2.63 -12.50 -22.01
N LEU A 305 1.87 -12.51 -20.92
CA LEU A 305 0.42 -12.50 -20.98
C LEU A 305 -0.07 -11.17 -21.55
N ALA A 306 -1.12 -11.23 -22.36
CA ALA A 306 -1.80 -10.03 -22.81
C ALA A 306 -2.59 -9.41 -21.65
N SER A 307 -2.95 -8.13 -21.77
CA SER A 307 -3.86 -7.48 -20.84
C SER A 307 -5.19 -8.25 -20.79
N GLY A 308 -5.68 -8.52 -19.58
CA GLY A 308 -6.89 -9.28 -19.36
C GLY A 308 -6.88 -10.13 -18.09
N MET A 309 -7.94 -10.94 -17.96
CA MET A 309 -8.12 -11.83 -16.82
C MET A 309 -7.62 -13.24 -17.13
N TYR A 310 -7.00 -13.86 -16.15
CA TYR A 310 -6.56 -15.24 -16.16
C TYR A 310 -6.98 -15.92 -14.86
N VAL A 311 -7.01 -17.24 -14.87
CA VAL A 311 -7.33 -18.07 -13.71
C VAL A 311 -6.19 -19.05 -13.49
N LEU A 312 -5.61 -19.01 -12.30
CA LEU A 312 -4.60 -19.94 -11.87
C LEU A 312 -5.25 -20.98 -10.96
N PHE A 313 -5.25 -22.23 -11.39
CA PHE A 313 -5.74 -23.38 -10.64
C PHE A 313 -4.61 -24.13 -9.96
N PHE A 314 -4.90 -24.73 -8.81
CA PHE A 314 -4.01 -25.62 -8.08
C PHE A 314 -4.83 -26.45 -7.08
N ASN A 315 -4.26 -27.51 -6.54
CA ASN A 315 -4.85 -28.32 -5.49
C ASN A 315 -4.32 -27.87 -4.13
N GLY A 316 -5.23 -27.72 -3.17
CA GLY A 316 -4.87 -27.51 -1.76
C GLY A 316 -4.48 -28.81 -1.06
N PRO A 317 -4.11 -28.73 0.24
CA PRO A 317 -3.74 -29.90 1.05
C PRO A 317 -4.86 -30.93 1.20
N ASP A 318 -6.12 -30.52 1.06
CA ASP A 318 -7.31 -31.38 1.05
C ASP A 318 -7.59 -32.03 -0.31
N ARG A 319 -6.67 -31.89 -1.28
CA ARG A 319 -6.81 -32.28 -2.69
C ARG A 319 -8.00 -31.63 -3.40
N LYS A 320 -8.62 -30.60 -2.82
CA LYS A 320 -9.65 -29.83 -3.53
C LYS A 320 -8.99 -28.84 -4.46
N ARG A 321 -9.53 -28.75 -5.67
CA ARG A 321 -9.11 -27.76 -6.66
C ARG A 321 -9.53 -26.37 -6.18
N LYS A 322 -8.55 -25.49 -6.08
CA LYS A 322 -8.70 -24.07 -5.81
C LYS A 322 -8.35 -23.26 -7.06
N SER A 323 -8.79 -22.01 -7.08
CA SER A 323 -8.51 -21.10 -8.18
C SER A 323 -8.32 -19.69 -7.67
N VAL A 324 -7.40 -18.95 -8.26
CA VAL A 324 -7.21 -17.52 -8.01
C VAL A 324 -7.23 -16.77 -9.32
N ARG A 325 -7.92 -15.63 -9.34
CA ARG A 325 -7.98 -14.75 -10.50
C ARG A 325 -6.73 -13.89 -10.55
N VAL A 326 -6.18 -13.79 -11.74
CA VAL A 326 -4.98 -13.02 -12.05
C VAL A 326 -5.40 -11.95 -13.05
N MET A 327 -5.19 -10.68 -12.71
CA MET A 327 -5.43 -9.58 -13.65
C MET A 327 -4.08 -9.09 -14.17
N VAL A 328 -3.93 -9.15 -15.48
CA VAL A 328 -2.79 -8.56 -16.19
C VAL A 328 -3.29 -7.26 -16.79
N GLN A 329 -2.58 -6.16 -16.54
CA GLN A 329 -2.92 -4.84 -17.06
C GLN A 329 -2.03 -4.50 -18.24
#